data_AF-A0A3Q3WU22-F1
#
_entry.id   AF-A0A3Q3WU22-F1
#
_cell.length_a   1.000
_cell.length_b   1.000
_cell.length_c   1.000
_cell.angle_alpha   90.00
_cell.angle_beta   90.00
_cell.angle_gamma   90.00
#
_symmetry.space_group_name_H-M   'P 1'
#
loop_
_entity.id
_entity.type
_entity.pdbx_description
1 polymer ?
#
loop_
_entity_poly.entity_id
_entity_poly.type
_entity_poly.pdbx_seq_one_letter_code
_entity_poly.pdbx_strand_id
1 'polypeptide(L)'
;SYMYLFHTLRWRPGLEGTWSQNSSPSTWLDVGVAHLTTASCWVIYLQVLQEAVWPGGKLPAQPRPERSAAEREKSKEQCLDCLMQLLPEFITDILGSEKYRLSLETMLESLQDQQINKHLIFCICDLLLEFLIPESRDEAFQSSLLQSLTNDTSSPLISTG
;
A
#
# COMPACT_ATOMS: atom_id res chain seq x y z
N SER A 1 26.15 4.12 9.72
CA SER A 1 26.05 5.52 9.25
C SER A 1 24.65 6.13 9.18
N TYR A 2 23.54 5.40 9.33
CA TYR A 2 22.20 6.01 9.27
C TYR A 2 21.64 6.51 10.61
N MET A 3 22.36 6.30 11.72
CA MET A 3 21.90 6.73 13.05
C MET A 3 22.34 8.15 13.46
N TYR A 4 23.21 8.81 12.68
CA TYR A 4 23.67 10.17 12.98
C TYR A 4 22.79 11.28 12.37
N LEU A 5 21.88 10.94 11.44
CA LEU A 5 21.03 11.94 10.79
C LEU A 5 19.82 12.38 11.65
N PHE A 6 19.37 11.55 12.59
CA PHE A 6 18.23 11.89 13.45
C PHE A 6 18.59 12.71 14.69
N HIS A 7 19.85 12.69 15.13
CA HIS A 7 20.27 13.45 16.31
C HIS A 7 20.65 14.92 15.99
N THR A 8 20.78 15.27 14.71
CA THR A 8 21.21 16.62 14.28
C THR A 8 20.02 17.56 13.96
N LEU A 9 18.79 17.04 13.91
CA LEU A 9 17.57 17.83 13.69
C LEU A 9 16.82 18.19 14.98
N ARG A 10 17.30 17.70 16.14
CA ARG A 10 16.74 17.99 17.46
C ARG A 10 17.70 18.98 18.13
N TRP A 11 17.28 20.25 18.22
CA TRP A 11 17.89 21.38 18.97
C TRP A 11 18.96 22.24 18.27
N ARG A 12 18.52 23.36 17.69
CA ARG A 12 19.29 24.62 17.65
C ARG A 12 18.49 25.68 18.42
N PRO A 13 18.85 26.04 19.66
CA PRO A 13 18.24 27.16 20.37
C PRO A 13 18.96 28.45 19.95
N GLY A 14 18.23 29.44 19.44
CA GLY A 14 18.82 30.76 19.12
C GLY A 14 18.32 31.46 17.87
N LEU A 15 17.11 31.17 17.40
CA LEU A 15 16.41 32.01 16.41
C LEU A 15 15.09 32.48 17.02
N GLU A 16 15.21 33.36 18.02
CA GLU A 16 14.12 34.26 18.40
C GLU A 16 13.99 35.31 17.29
N GLY A 17 13.06 35.08 16.38
CA GLY A 17 12.85 35.96 15.23
C GLY A 17 11.68 35.50 14.38
N THR A 18 10.49 35.99 14.73
CA THR A 18 9.28 36.04 13.89
C THR A 18 8.76 34.71 13.34
N TRP A 19 8.26 33.83 14.22
CA TRP A 19 7.24 32.88 13.79
C TRP A 19 5.89 33.58 13.90
N SER A 20 5.37 34.03 12.75
CA SER A 20 3.96 34.38 12.63
C SER A 20 3.13 33.22 13.18
N GLN A 21 2.31 33.55 14.15
CA GLN A 21 1.44 32.68 14.92
C GLN A 21 0.31 32.16 14.02
N ASN A 22 0.62 31.26 13.07
CA ASN A 22 -0.37 30.65 12.19
C ASN A 22 0.08 29.33 11.54
N SER A 23 0.99 28.58 12.17
CA SER A 23 1.31 27.22 11.73
C SER A 23 0.34 26.23 12.38
N SER A 24 -0.67 25.80 11.62
CA SER A 24 -1.57 24.71 12.01
C SER A 24 -0.79 23.39 12.17
N PRO A 25 -1.19 22.49 13.07
CA PRO A 25 -0.48 21.23 13.31
C PRO A 25 -0.35 20.32 12.07
N SER A 26 -1.14 20.55 11.01
CA SER A 26 -1.11 19.78 9.77
C SER A 26 0.12 20.03 8.90
N THR A 27 0.81 21.17 9.03
CA THR A 27 1.87 21.54 8.05
C THR A 27 3.07 20.58 8.11
N TRP A 28 3.37 20.00 9.27
CA TRP A 28 4.46 19.02 9.41
C TRP A 28 4.08 17.63 8.89
N LEU A 29 2.80 17.25 9.03
CA LEU A 29 2.27 16.03 8.42
C LEU A 29 2.25 16.17 6.90
N ASP A 30 1.82 17.32 6.38
CA ASP A 30 1.79 17.58 4.94
C ASP A 30 3.19 17.55 4.32
N VAL A 31 4.20 18.14 4.99
CA VAL A 31 5.60 18.08 4.54
C VAL A 31 6.17 16.66 4.62
N GLY A 32 5.83 15.91 5.67
CA GLY A 32 6.24 14.50 5.81
C GLY A 32 5.60 13.61 4.73
N VAL A 33 4.31 13.79 4.48
CA VAL A 33 3.56 13.09 3.41
C VAL A 33 4.14 13.46 2.05
N ALA A 34 4.36 14.74 1.74
CA ALA A 34 4.95 15.18 0.48
C ALA A 34 6.34 14.59 0.22
N HIS A 35 7.17 14.47 1.27
CA HIS A 35 8.47 13.82 1.16
C HIS A 35 8.34 12.31 0.91
N LEU A 36 7.40 11.63 1.59
CA LEU A 36 7.14 10.20 1.40
C LEU A 36 6.47 9.86 0.07
N THR A 37 5.74 10.80 -0.54
CA THR A 37 5.03 10.62 -1.82
C THR A 37 5.81 11.15 -3.02
N THR A 38 7.07 11.58 -2.84
CA THR A 38 7.93 12.01 -3.95
C THR A 38 8.17 10.84 -4.92
N ALA A 39 8.27 11.13 -6.23
CA ALA A 39 8.46 10.12 -7.28
C ALA A 39 9.63 9.15 -7.00
N SER A 40 10.71 9.61 -6.38
CA SER A 40 11.86 8.80 -5.97
C SER A 40 11.48 7.72 -4.95
N CYS A 41 10.59 8.03 -4.00
CA CYS A 41 10.08 7.09 -3.01
C CYS A 41 9.15 6.06 -3.64
N TRP A 42 8.36 6.46 -4.64
CA TRP A 42 7.52 5.54 -5.41
C TRP A 42 8.33 4.45 -6.10
N VAL A 43 9.50 4.77 -6.67
CA VAL A 43 10.38 3.75 -7.25
C VAL A 43 10.78 2.70 -6.20
N ILE A 44 11.11 3.15 -4.98
CA ILE A 44 11.47 2.26 -3.88
C ILE A 44 10.26 1.42 -3.46
N TYR A 45 9.08 2.02 -3.30
CA TYR A 45 7.87 1.28 -2.93
C TYR A 45 7.47 0.26 -3.98
N LEU A 46 7.55 0.62 -5.26
CA LEU A 46 7.25 -0.28 -6.38
C LEU A 46 8.25 -1.42 -6.46
N GLN A 47 9.55 -1.17 -6.19
CA GLN A 47 10.56 -2.22 -6.12
C GLN A 47 10.32 -3.16 -4.93
N VAL A 48 10.01 -2.62 -3.75
CA VAL A 48 9.70 -3.43 -2.56
C VAL A 48 8.44 -4.27 -2.79
N LEU A 49 7.42 -3.67 -3.40
CA LEU A 49 6.18 -4.37 -3.76
C LEU A 49 6.45 -5.46 -4.81
N GLN A 50 7.24 -5.14 -5.83
CA GLN A 50 7.65 -6.10 -6.85
C GLN A 50 8.36 -7.28 -6.20
N GLU A 51 9.33 -7.07 -5.32
CA GLU A 51 10.04 -8.16 -4.66
C GLU A 51 9.15 -8.94 -3.67
N ALA A 52 8.19 -8.28 -3.02
CA ALA A 52 7.25 -8.93 -2.11
C ALA A 52 6.24 -9.84 -2.83
N VAL A 53 5.77 -9.41 -4.01
CA VAL A 53 4.75 -10.13 -4.78
C VAL A 53 5.40 -11.10 -5.78
N TRP A 54 6.44 -10.66 -6.46
CA TRP A 54 7.20 -11.35 -7.52
C TRP A 54 8.71 -11.18 -7.34
N PRO A 55 9.35 -12.00 -6.48
CA PRO A 55 10.78 -11.91 -6.25
C PRO A 55 11.56 -12.09 -7.57
N GLY A 56 12.45 -11.15 -7.89
CA GLY A 56 13.18 -11.12 -9.17
C GLY A 56 12.32 -10.77 -10.40
N GLY A 57 11.13 -10.20 -10.21
CA GLY A 57 10.26 -9.66 -11.25
C GLY A 57 9.59 -10.71 -12.15
N LYS A 58 9.60 -11.98 -11.75
CA LYS A 58 8.98 -13.08 -12.50
C LYS A 58 7.76 -13.60 -11.75
N LEU A 59 6.62 -13.62 -12.43
CA LEU A 59 5.44 -14.35 -11.97
C LEU A 59 5.81 -15.83 -11.84
N PRO A 60 5.64 -16.46 -10.66
CA PRO A 60 5.84 -17.90 -10.51
C PRO A 60 5.02 -18.63 -11.57
N ALA A 61 5.69 -19.45 -12.39
CA ALA A 61 5.04 -20.23 -13.44
C ALA A 61 4.03 -21.25 -12.88
N GLN A 62 4.13 -21.54 -11.59
CA GLN A 62 3.23 -22.42 -10.87
C GLN A 62 2.52 -21.62 -9.77
N PRO A 63 1.20 -21.75 -9.61
CA PRO A 63 0.50 -21.13 -8.50
C PRO A 63 1.16 -21.55 -7.20
N ARG A 64 1.42 -20.58 -6.31
CA ARG A 64 1.99 -20.86 -5.00
C ARG A 64 1.11 -21.94 -4.33
N PRO A 65 1.70 -23.01 -3.77
CA PRO A 65 0.93 -24.03 -3.08
C PRO A 65 0.02 -23.35 -2.06
N GLU A 66 -1.25 -23.74 -2.04
CA GLU A 66 -2.19 -23.18 -1.06
C GLU A 66 -1.63 -23.45 0.34
N ARG A 67 -1.40 -22.37 1.10
CA ARG A 67 -0.97 -22.50 2.50
C ARG A 67 -1.94 -23.42 3.22
N SER A 68 -1.41 -24.37 3.98
CA SER A 68 -2.24 -25.26 4.78
C SER A 68 -3.04 -24.45 5.82
N ALA A 69 -4.22 -24.93 6.23
CA ALA A 69 -5.03 -24.25 7.24
C ALA A 69 -4.23 -23.99 8.54
N ALA A 70 -3.39 -24.94 8.94
CA ALA A 70 -2.54 -24.82 10.12
C ALA A 70 -1.46 -23.73 9.97
N GLU A 71 -0.86 -23.59 8.79
CA GLU A 71 0.12 -22.51 8.54
C GLU A 71 -0.52 -21.13 8.50
N ARG A 72 -1.76 -21.03 7.98
CA ARG A 72 -2.53 -19.79 7.98
C ARG A 72 -2.86 -19.35 9.40
N GLU A 73 -3.35 -20.27 10.23
CA GLU A 73 -3.67 -19.98 11.62
C GLU A 73 -2.42 -19.57 12.41
N LYS A 74 -1.32 -20.32 12.28
CA LYS A 74 -0.05 -19.97 12.93
C LYS A 74 0.45 -18.58 12.53
N SER A 75 0.33 -18.22 11.26
CA SER A 75 0.73 -16.88 10.78
C SER A 75 -0.22 -15.79 11.31
N LYS A 76 -1.51 -16.11 11.49
CA LYS A 76 -2.52 -15.24 12.12
C LYS A 76 -2.11 -14.89 13.54
N GLU A 77 -1.87 -15.91 14.35
CA GLU A 77 -1.51 -15.78 15.77
C GLU A 77 -0.23 -14.95 15.94
N GLN A 78 0.81 -15.27 15.16
CA GLN A 78 2.07 -14.52 15.20
C GLN A 78 1.91 -13.04 14.83
N CYS A 79 1.07 -12.74 13.84
CA CYS A 79 0.79 -11.38 13.42
C CYS A 79 -0.04 -10.63 14.49
N LEU A 80 -1.04 -11.30 15.05
CA LEU A 80 -1.86 -10.76 16.13
C LEU A 80 -1.01 -10.40 17.35
N ASP A 81 -0.12 -11.30 17.78
CA ASP A 81 0.79 -11.04 18.90
C ASP A 81 1.72 -9.86 18.62
N CYS A 82 2.26 -9.78 17.40
CA CYS A 82 3.11 -8.66 16.98
C CYS A 82 2.35 -7.33 17.00
N LEU A 83 1.13 -7.29 16.46
CA LEU A 83 0.29 -6.10 16.44
C LEU A 83 -0.13 -5.68 17.85
N MET A 84 -0.39 -6.64 18.73
CA MET A 84 -0.65 -6.38 20.14
C MET A 84 0.55 -5.76 20.86
N GLN A 85 1.77 -6.19 20.53
CA GLN A 85 3.02 -5.69 21.11
C GLN A 85 3.46 -4.32 20.57
N LEU A 86 3.05 -3.98 19.34
CA LEU A 86 3.36 -2.69 18.71
C LEU A 86 2.64 -1.50 19.37
N LEU A 87 1.59 -1.76 20.15
CA LEU A 87 0.80 -0.70 20.74
C LEU A 87 1.41 -0.11 22.02
N PRO A 88 1.37 1.22 22.19
CA PRO A 88 1.57 1.86 23.49
C PRO A 88 0.46 1.49 24.48
N GLU A 89 0.79 1.35 25.77
CA GLU A 89 -0.14 0.98 26.85
C GLU A 89 -1.41 1.86 26.92
N PHE A 90 -1.33 3.09 26.41
CA PHE A 90 -2.45 4.02 26.36
C PHE A 90 -3.63 3.55 25.49
N ILE A 91 -3.38 2.81 24.39
CA ILE A 91 -4.47 2.34 23.52
C ILE A 91 -5.27 1.23 24.20
N THR A 92 -4.58 0.37 24.97
CA THR A 92 -5.21 -0.62 25.83
C THR A 92 -6.02 -0.01 26.96
N ASP A 93 -5.61 1.15 27.51
CA ASP A 93 -6.37 1.87 28.54
C ASP A 93 -7.65 2.54 28.00
N ILE A 94 -7.64 3.01 26.75
CA ILE A 94 -8.82 3.65 26.13
C ILE A 94 -9.84 2.60 25.64
N LEU A 95 -9.36 1.58 24.94
CA LEU A 95 -10.22 0.68 24.18
C LEU A 95 -10.48 -0.65 24.90
N GLY A 96 -9.60 -1.02 25.84
CA GLY A 96 -9.57 -2.34 26.47
C GLY A 96 -8.85 -3.36 25.58
N SER A 97 -7.90 -4.09 26.16
CA SER A 97 -7.08 -5.09 25.44
C SER A 97 -7.91 -6.12 24.70
N GLU A 98 -8.97 -6.66 25.32
CA GLU A 98 -9.80 -7.69 24.70
C GLU A 98 -10.60 -7.18 23.49
N LYS A 99 -11.15 -5.96 23.56
CA LYS A 99 -11.90 -5.39 22.42
C LYS A 99 -10.98 -5.12 21.24
N TYR A 100 -9.78 -4.64 21.52
CA TYR A 100 -8.77 -4.43 20.50
C TYR A 100 -8.29 -5.74 19.89
N ARG A 101 -8.01 -6.76 20.71
CA ARG A 101 -7.63 -8.10 20.25
C ARG A 101 -8.68 -8.68 19.31
N LEU A 102 -9.96 -8.62 19.69
CA LEU A 102 -11.08 -9.06 18.84
C LEU A 102 -11.17 -8.26 17.53
N SER A 103 -10.94 -6.94 17.59
CA SER A 103 -10.91 -6.10 16.39
C SER A 103 -9.79 -6.50 15.45
N LEU A 104 -8.58 -6.72 15.96
CA LEU A 104 -7.43 -7.17 15.17
C LEU A 104 -7.65 -8.57 14.61
N GLU A 105 -8.21 -9.47 15.41
CA GLU A 105 -8.52 -10.83 14.98
C GLU A 105 -9.50 -10.81 13.81
N THR A 106 -10.56 -10.00 13.89
CA THR A 106 -11.54 -9.82 12.81
C THR A 106 -10.92 -9.19 11.57
N MET A 107 -10.02 -8.21 11.74
CA MET A 107 -9.28 -7.61 10.63
C MET A 107 -8.36 -8.64 9.95
N LEU A 108 -7.63 -9.44 10.74
CA LEU A 108 -6.76 -10.50 10.22
C LEU A 108 -7.56 -11.61 9.52
N GLU A 109 -8.73 -11.98 10.05
CA GLU A 109 -9.66 -12.93 9.42
C GLU A 109 -10.04 -12.43 8.01
N SER A 110 -10.40 -11.15 7.91
CA SER A 110 -10.77 -10.51 6.64
C SER A 110 -9.60 -10.49 5.64
N LEU A 111 -8.37 -10.31 6.13
CA LEU A 111 -7.15 -10.35 5.33
C LEU A 111 -6.73 -11.77 4.94
N GLN A 112 -7.31 -12.82 5.54
CA GLN A 112 -7.08 -14.20 5.10
C GLN A 112 -8.10 -14.66 4.05
N ASP A 113 -9.20 -13.94 3.88
CA ASP A 113 -10.23 -14.24 2.89
C ASP A 113 -9.79 -13.82 1.48
N GLN A 114 -9.81 -14.77 0.56
CA GLN A 114 -9.36 -14.55 -0.81
C GLN A 114 -10.29 -13.61 -1.60
N GLN A 115 -11.60 -13.63 -1.33
CA GLN A 115 -12.57 -12.76 -2.01
C GLN A 115 -12.42 -11.30 -1.55
N ILE A 116 -12.26 -11.08 -0.25
CA ILE A 116 -12.00 -9.76 0.31
C ILE A 116 -10.69 -9.21 -0.25
N ASN A 117 -9.62 -10.00 -0.23
CA ASN A 117 -8.33 -9.60 -0.78
C ASN A 117 -8.39 -9.31 -2.28
N LYS A 118 -9.12 -10.13 -3.05
CA LYS A 118 -9.32 -9.91 -4.48
C LYS A 118 -10.02 -8.57 -4.72
N HIS A 119 -11.10 -8.29 -4.00
CA HIS A 119 -11.81 -7.02 -4.09
C HIS A 119 -10.91 -5.84 -3.71
N LEU A 120 -10.13 -5.97 -2.63
CA LEU A 120 -9.18 -4.97 -2.19
C LEU A 120 -8.15 -4.63 -3.29
N ILE A 121 -7.61 -5.64 -3.97
CA ILE A 121 -6.67 -5.45 -5.09
C ILE A 121 -7.33 -4.66 -6.22
N PHE A 122 -8.55 -5.03 -6.63
CA PHE A 122 -9.26 -4.30 -7.68
C PHE A 122 -9.54 -2.85 -7.29
N CYS A 123 -9.94 -2.58 -6.05
CA CYS A 123 -10.11 -1.21 -5.56
C CYS A 123 -8.80 -0.42 -5.59
N ILE A 124 -7.68 -1.02 -5.18
CA ILE A 124 -6.36 -0.36 -5.24
C ILE A 124 -5.98 -0.07 -6.69
N CYS A 125 -6.17 -1.02 -7.60
CA CYS A 125 -5.90 -0.81 -9.03
C CYS A 125 -6.77 0.31 -9.60
N ASP A 126 -8.05 0.37 -9.24
CA ASP A 126 -8.98 1.42 -9.68
C ASP A 126 -8.52 2.80 -9.20
N LEU A 127 -8.15 2.94 -7.93
CA LEU A 127 -7.60 4.18 -7.37
C LEU A 127 -6.27 4.58 -8.03
N LEU A 128 -5.38 3.62 -8.33
CA LEU A 128 -4.13 3.87 -9.02
C LEU A 128 -4.36 4.31 -10.46
N LEU A 129 -5.32 3.69 -11.16
CA LEU A 129 -5.71 4.10 -12.51
C LEU A 129 -6.29 5.52 -12.52
N GLU A 130 -7.11 5.87 -11.53
CA GLU A 130 -7.63 7.24 -11.36
C GLU A 130 -6.48 8.25 -11.13
N PHE A 131 -5.46 7.87 -10.37
CA PHE A 131 -4.34 8.75 -10.06
C PHE A 131 -3.32 8.89 -11.21
N LEU A 132 -2.97 7.78 -11.87
CA LEU A 132 -1.95 7.73 -12.92
C LEU A 132 -2.51 8.15 -14.29
N ILE A 133 -3.78 7.86 -14.55
CA ILE A 133 -4.46 8.13 -15.81
C ILE A 133 -5.82 8.75 -15.47
N PRO A 134 -5.89 10.06 -15.17
CA PRO A 134 -7.17 10.72 -14.89
C PRO A 134 -8.17 10.59 -16.06
N GLU A 135 -7.68 10.42 -17.29
CA GLU A 135 -8.47 10.14 -18.50
C GLU A 135 -9.14 8.75 -18.50
N SER A 136 -8.79 7.86 -17.55
CA SER A 136 -9.36 6.51 -17.46
C SER A 136 -10.86 6.50 -17.13
N ARG A 137 -11.37 7.57 -16.54
CA ARG A 137 -12.80 7.79 -16.30
C ARG A 137 -13.54 8.38 -17.49
N ASP A 138 -12.84 8.85 -18.53
CA ASP A 138 -13.49 9.38 -19.71
C ASP A 138 -14.07 8.24 -20.57
N GLU A 139 -15.39 8.25 -20.77
CA GLU A 139 -16.09 7.25 -21.58
C GLU A 139 -15.57 7.22 -23.02
N ALA A 140 -15.07 8.34 -23.55
CA ALA A 140 -14.48 8.41 -24.88
C ALA A 140 -13.14 7.66 -24.95
N PHE A 141 -12.28 7.80 -23.94
CA PHE A 141 -11.03 7.06 -23.83
C PHE A 141 -11.26 5.56 -23.67
N GLN A 142 -12.21 5.16 -22.81
CA GLN A 142 -12.60 3.75 -22.64
C GLN A 142 -13.11 3.14 -23.96
N SER A 143 -13.98 3.87 -24.66
CA SER A 143 -14.53 3.45 -25.95
C SER A 143 -13.43 3.32 -27.02
N SER A 144 -12.47 4.25 -27.04
CA SER A 144 -11.33 4.21 -27.96
C SER A 144 -10.38 3.03 -27.67
N LEU A 145 -10.10 2.74 -26.39
CA LEU A 145 -9.31 1.56 -25.99
C LEU A 145 -10.00 0.26 -26.38
N LEU A 146 -11.31 0.13 -26.11
CA LEU A 146 -12.08 -1.06 -26.47
C LEU A 146 -12.12 -1.26 -27.99
N GLN A 147 -12.25 -0.18 -28.76
CA GLN A 147 -12.15 -0.25 -30.22
C GLN A 147 -10.77 -0.68 -30.67
N SER A 148 -9.68 -0.15 -30.09
CA SER A 148 -8.30 -0.55 -30.42
C SER A 148 -8.06 -2.04 -30.16
N LEU A 149 -8.42 -2.54 -28.98
CA LEU A 149 -8.24 -3.95 -28.60
C LEU A 149 -9.05 -4.91 -29.51
N THR A 150 -10.24 -4.48 -29.92
CA THR A 150 -11.09 -5.22 -30.85
C THR A 150 -10.51 -5.24 -32.26
N ASN A 151 -9.93 -4.13 -32.70
CA ASN A 151 -9.28 -4.01 -34.02
C ASN A 151 -8.02 -4.88 -34.11
N ASP A 152 -7.23 -4.99 -33.03
CA ASP A 152 -6.03 -5.84 -32.98
C ASP A 152 -6.38 -7.33 -33.10
N THR A 153 -7.48 -7.75 -32.49
CA THR A 153 -7.96 -9.15 -32.57
C THR A 153 -8.53 -9.49 -33.96
N SER A 154 -8.90 -8.48 -34.74
CA SER A 154 -9.53 -8.62 -36.06
C SER A 154 -8.55 -8.55 -37.22
N SER A 155 -7.24 -8.70 -36.96
CA SER A 155 -6.23 -8.85 -38.02
C SER A 155 -6.13 -10.32 -38.45
N PRO A 156 -6.83 -10.77 -39.52
CA PRO A 156 -6.64 -12.12 -40.02
C PRO A 156 -5.20 -12.28 -40.52
N LEU A 157 -4.57 -13.38 -40.12
CA LEU A 157 -3.41 -13.96 -40.77
C LEU A 157 -3.68 -14.03 -42.29
N ILE A 158 -3.15 -13.09 -43.05
CA ILE A 158 -3.05 -13.20 -44.51
C ILE A 158 -1.58 -13.28 -44.87
N SER A 159 -1.27 -14.27 -45.70
CA SER A 159 0.01 -14.63 -46.31
C SER A 159 0.86 -15.55 -45.43
N THR A 160 1.14 -16.79 -45.83
CA THR A 160 1.76 -17.15 -47.11
C THR A 160 1.21 -18.43 -47.73
N GLY A 161 0.80 -18.34 -49.00
CA GLY A 161 0.66 -19.45 -49.95
C GLY A 161 1.31 -19.04 -51.26
#